data_AF-A0A2E3XTX0-F1
#
_entry.id   AF-A0A2E3XTX0-F1
#
_cell.length_a   1.000
_cell.length_b   1.000
_cell.length_c   1.000
_cell.angle_alpha   90.00
_cell.angle_beta   90.00
_cell.angle_gamma   90.00
#
_symmetry.space_group_name_H-M   'P 1'
#
loop_
_entity.id
_entity.type
_entity.pdbx_description
1 polymer ?
#
loop_
_entity_poly.entity_id
_entity_poly.type
_entity_poly.pdbx_seq_one_letter_code
_entity_poly.pdbx_strand_id
1 'polypeptide(L)'
;MFLKVLFLFTINLGFSAEDPRWITDHSSACKSNQLCAVGSGSSMTLAKSVARAELAKIFENKISSQFKSELASYNNDTQESVSEQVNEITEVALEGVEIAKVYEGEVDYFAMAVIDKNKMARRLKESIDKLDALVLQLFDKDSGGALTQIESLYLKRELLNQRYHLLTGIYVTDPVDYKKLLKKKDAVLSKYLLRVDIEDKSRTDNSSEIRSIIEERLISGGYKVSKKESQKITNEILGVFSAEKLYLKVSGFERYKFTLSLKAKTKKGNESGAIYFTTDVNARGFKQAKDIGLKRLSAYLSENIKKLNIE
;
A
#
# COMPACT_ATOMS: atom_id res chain seq x y z
N MET A 1 89.75 -7.13 -14.37
CA MET A 1 88.69 -7.59 -13.45
C MET A 1 88.15 -6.38 -12.71
N PHE A 2 87.00 -5.83 -13.12
CA PHE A 2 86.07 -5.03 -12.30
C PHE A 2 84.89 -4.65 -13.19
N LEU A 3 83.81 -5.44 -13.10
CA LEU A 3 82.55 -5.23 -13.81
C LEU A 3 81.68 -4.32 -12.95
N LYS A 4 81.49 -3.06 -13.37
CA LYS A 4 80.55 -2.12 -12.74
C LYS A 4 79.14 -2.45 -13.21
N VAL A 5 78.34 -3.06 -12.34
CA VAL A 5 76.90 -3.25 -12.54
C VAL A 5 76.20 -1.97 -12.07
N LEU A 6 75.64 -1.23 -13.04
CA LEU A 6 74.82 -0.04 -12.82
C LEU A 6 73.38 -0.50 -12.58
N PHE A 7 72.92 -0.48 -11.34
CA PHE A 7 71.55 -0.86 -10.96
C PHE A 7 70.62 0.34 -11.17
N LEU A 8 69.85 0.33 -12.26
CA LEU A 8 68.82 1.31 -12.57
C LEU A 8 67.58 1.03 -11.71
N PHE A 9 67.40 1.81 -10.65
CA PHE A 9 66.22 1.81 -9.80
C PHE A 9 65.11 2.61 -10.51
N THR A 10 64.19 1.94 -11.19
CA THR A 10 62.96 2.55 -11.70
C THR A 10 62.00 2.78 -10.54
N ILE A 11 61.90 4.04 -10.09
CA ILE A 11 60.88 4.46 -9.13
C ILE A 11 59.54 4.49 -9.87
N ASN A 12 58.73 3.46 -9.68
CA ASN A 12 57.31 3.49 -10.03
C ASN A 12 56.62 4.45 -9.06
N LEU A 13 56.46 5.71 -9.46
CA LEU A 13 55.48 6.61 -8.85
C LEU A 13 54.10 6.09 -9.23
N GLY A 14 53.52 5.26 -8.37
CA GLY A 14 52.11 4.91 -8.45
C GLY A 14 51.27 6.16 -8.21
N PHE A 15 50.89 6.83 -9.30
CA PHE A 15 49.76 7.76 -9.27
C PHE A 15 48.50 6.92 -9.02
N SER A 16 48.09 6.81 -7.76
CA SER A 16 46.73 6.38 -7.44
C SER A 16 45.81 7.47 -8.00
N ALA A 17 45.00 7.11 -8.99
CA ALA A 17 44.06 8.03 -9.60
C ALA A 17 43.04 8.43 -8.54
N GLU A 18 43.02 9.71 -8.19
CA GLU A 18 42.10 10.22 -7.16
C GLU A 18 40.65 9.92 -7.57
N ASP A 19 39.88 9.34 -6.65
CA ASP A 19 38.50 8.96 -6.90
C ASP A 19 37.68 10.15 -7.41
N PRO A 20 36.78 9.95 -8.39
CA PRO A 20 35.96 11.02 -8.90
C PRO A 20 35.17 11.73 -7.79
N ARG A 21 35.23 13.06 -7.76
CA ARG A 21 34.54 13.90 -6.75
C ARG A 21 33.05 13.61 -6.57
N TRP A 22 32.37 13.10 -7.61
CA TRP A 22 30.94 12.77 -7.51
C TRP A 22 30.63 11.58 -6.61
N ILE A 23 31.64 10.78 -6.23
CA ILE A 23 31.52 9.68 -5.28
C ILE A 23 31.43 10.22 -3.85
N THR A 24 32.29 11.20 -3.51
CA THR A 24 32.40 11.77 -2.16
C THR A 24 31.49 12.98 -1.93
N ASP A 25 31.26 13.79 -2.97
CA ASP A 25 30.31 14.91 -2.97
C ASP A 25 29.34 14.77 -4.16
N HIS A 26 28.37 13.89 -4.00
CA HIS A 26 27.32 13.67 -4.99
C HIS A 26 26.40 14.87 -5.18
N SER A 27 26.35 15.78 -4.20
CA SER A 27 25.49 16.98 -4.25
C SER A 27 26.00 17.99 -5.28
N SER A 28 27.32 18.21 -5.37
CA SER A 28 27.92 19.12 -6.35
C SER A 28 27.96 18.55 -7.77
N ALA A 29 27.90 17.22 -7.91
CA ALA A 29 27.83 16.55 -9.21
C ALA A 29 26.40 16.47 -9.79
N CYS A 30 25.38 16.72 -8.95
CA CYS A 30 23.99 16.69 -9.35
C CYS A 30 23.56 18.04 -9.92
N LYS A 31 22.93 18.04 -11.10
CA LYS A 31 22.35 19.27 -11.65
C LYS A 31 21.21 19.76 -10.76
N SER A 32 20.96 21.07 -10.73
CA SER A 32 19.88 21.66 -9.92
C SER A 32 18.49 21.09 -10.26
N ASN A 33 18.25 20.74 -11.53
CA ASN A 33 17.03 20.10 -12.01
C ASN A 33 17.02 18.57 -11.83
N GLN A 34 17.97 18.00 -11.08
CA GLN A 34 18.08 16.57 -10.85
C GLN A 34 18.04 16.23 -9.36
N LEU A 35 17.64 15.00 -9.07
CA LEU A 35 17.90 14.33 -7.81
C LEU A 35 18.86 13.19 -8.08
N CYS A 36 19.88 13.05 -7.23
CA CYS A 36 20.94 12.08 -7.43
C CYS A 36 21.20 11.28 -6.16
N ALA A 37 21.57 10.03 -6.32
CA ALA A 37 22.09 9.18 -5.25
C ALA A 37 23.23 8.31 -5.79
N VAL A 38 24.21 8.01 -4.94
CA VAL A 38 25.32 7.13 -5.27
C VAL A 38 25.17 5.83 -4.50
N GLY A 39 25.44 4.72 -5.18
CA GLY A 39 25.54 3.40 -4.57
C GLY A 39 26.87 2.75 -4.91
N SER A 40 27.36 1.92 -4.00
CA SER A 40 28.57 1.13 -4.17
C SER A 40 28.28 -0.36 -4.10
N GLY A 41 29.20 -1.18 -4.61
CA GLY A 41 29.17 -2.62 -4.42
C GLY A 41 30.29 -3.35 -5.15
N SER A 42 30.48 -4.62 -4.79
CA SER A 42 31.50 -5.51 -5.35
C SER A 42 31.34 -5.84 -6.84
N SER A 43 30.26 -5.37 -7.48
CA SER A 43 30.07 -5.46 -8.94
C SER A 43 29.33 -4.22 -9.45
N MET A 44 29.54 -3.88 -10.72
CA MET A 44 28.82 -2.82 -11.42
C MET A 44 27.29 -2.96 -11.29
N THR A 45 26.77 -4.20 -11.39
CA THR A 45 25.33 -4.48 -11.26
C THR A 45 24.83 -4.16 -9.85
N LEU A 46 25.59 -4.57 -8.84
CA LEU A 46 25.24 -4.30 -7.45
C LEU A 46 25.27 -2.79 -7.15
N ALA A 47 26.34 -2.10 -7.57
CA ALA A 47 26.47 -0.65 -7.40
C ALA A 47 25.28 0.11 -8.04
N LYS A 48 24.87 -0.27 -9.25
CA LYS A 48 23.68 0.30 -9.92
C LYS A 48 22.39 0.01 -9.17
N SER A 49 22.24 -1.20 -8.62
CA SER A 49 21.06 -1.57 -7.83
C SER A 49 20.97 -0.74 -6.54
N VAL A 50 22.09 -0.65 -5.81
CA VAL A 50 22.22 0.15 -4.58
C VAL A 50 21.96 1.63 -4.88
N ALA A 51 22.49 2.17 -5.97
CA ALA A 51 22.26 3.58 -6.34
C ALA A 51 20.77 3.89 -6.55
N ARG A 52 20.02 2.97 -7.18
CA ARG A 52 18.57 3.10 -7.34
C ARG A 52 17.84 3.00 -6.00
N ALA A 53 18.24 2.06 -5.16
CA ALA A 53 17.63 1.86 -3.84
C ALA A 53 17.84 3.08 -2.93
N GLU A 54 19.04 3.67 -2.93
CA GLU A 54 19.32 4.88 -2.16
C GLU A 54 18.52 6.08 -2.68
N LEU A 55 18.34 6.21 -4.01
CA LEU A 55 17.46 7.24 -4.56
C LEU A 55 15.99 7.02 -4.15
N ALA A 56 15.50 5.78 -4.16
CA ALA A 56 14.15 5.45 -3.70
C ALA A 56 13.96 5.78 -2.21
N LYS A 57 14.94 5.43 -1.36
CA LYS A 57 14.94 5.78 0.07
C LYS A 57 14.76 7.28 0.33
N ILE A 58 15.38 8.14 -0.49
CA ILE A 58 15.22 9.60 -0.36
C ILE A 58 13.74 9.99 -0.56
N PHE A 59 13.06 9.40 -1.54
CA PHE A 59 11.63 9.61 -1.74
C PHE A 59 10.83 9.03 -0.58
N GLU A 60 11.03 7.76 -0.23
CA GLU A 60 10.28 7.07 0.83
C GLU A 60 10.36 7.80 2.17
N ASN A 61 11.56 8.19 2.60
CA ASN A 61 11.77 8.84 3.88
C ASN A 61 11.06 10.20 3.96
N LYS A 62 11.16 11.02 2.90
CA LYS A 62 10.53 12.34 2.88
C LYS A 62 9.01 12.24 2.80
N ILE A 63 8.50 11.35 1.94
CA ILE A 63 7.06 11.19 1.74
C ILE A 63 6.41 10.53 2.94
N SER A 64 6.99 9.46 3.50
CA SER A 64 6.43 8.75 4.65
C SER A 64 6.28 9.69 5.85
N SER A 65 7.25 10.58 6.06
CA SER A 65 7.18 11.59 7.11
C SER A 65 6.06 12.62 6.88
N GLN A 66 5.96 13.18 5.67
CA GLN A 66 4.94 14.19 5.34
C GLN A 66 3.53 13.60 5.31
N PHE A 67 3.36 12.45 4.66
CA PHE A 67 2.07 11.78 4.48
C PHE A 67 1.47 11.30 5.81
N LYS A 68 2.29 10.75 6.72
CA LYS A 68 1.83 10.38 8.07
C LYS A 68 1.36 11.59 8.86
N SER A 69 2.07 12.71 8.76
CA SER A 69 1.68 13.97 9.42
C SER A 69 0.35 14.50 8.89
N GLU A 70 0.14 14.42 7.58
CA GLU A 70 -1.08 14.91 6.95
C GLU A 70 -2.29 14.03 7.25
N LEU A 71 -2.15 12.70 7.16
CA LEU A 71 -3.25 11.78 7.50
C LEU A 71 -3.62 11.80 8.98
N ALA A 72 -2.64 11.95 9.88
CA ALA A 72 -2.91 12.12 11.30
C ALA A 72 -3.77 13.37 11.59
N SER A 73 -3.75 14.37 10.70
CA SER A 73 -4.63 15.54 10.82
C SER A 73 -6.08 15.26 10.41
N TYR A 74 -6.33 14.18 9.66
CA TYR A 74 -7.64 13.86 9.10
C TYR A 74 -8.33 12.66 9.75
N ASN A 75 -7.61 11.62 10.19
CA ASN A 75 -8.18 10.46 10.90
C ASN A 75 -7.11 9.68 11.68
N ASN A 76 -7.41 9.28 12.92
CA ASN A 76 -6.47 8.54 13.79
C ASN A 76 -6.32 7.03 13.46
N ASP A 77 -7.22 6.45 12.64
CA ASP A 77 -7.42 4.98 12.57
C ASP A 77 -6.86 4.28 11.30
N THR A 78 -6.12 4.97 10.43
CA THR A 78 -5.75 4.46 9.08
C THR A 78 -4.27 4.11 8.89
N GLN A 79 -3.52 3.80 9.94
CA GLN A 79 -2.06 3.55 9.83
C GLN A 79 -1.65 2.31 9.02
N GLU A 80 -2.45 1.23 9.01
CA GLU A 80 -2.03 -0.04 8.39
C GLU A 80 -2.20 -0.03 6.85
N SER A 81 -3.35 0.44 6.35
CA SER A 81 -3.61 0.56 4.89
C SER A 81 -2.69 1.55 4.18
N VAL A 82 -2.15 2.52 4.93
CA VAL A 82 -1.19 3.52 4.45
C VAL A 82 0.16 2.90 4.11
N SER A 83 0.61 1.91 4.88
CA SER A 83 1.94 1.31 4.68
C SER A 83 2.00 0.46 3.41
N GLU A 84 0.93 -0.29 3.09
CA GLU A 84 0.86 -1.07 1.85
C GLU A 84 0.77 -0.18 0.60
N GLN A 85 0.01 0.92 0.68
CA GLN A 85 -0.13 1.87 -0.43
C GLN A 85 1.16 2.66 -0.69
N VAL A 86 1.93 2.97 0.36
CA VAL A 86 3.25 3.62 0.21
C VAL A 86 4.20 2.70 -0.58
N ASN A 87 4.20 1.39 -0.32
CA ASN A 87 5.07 0.42 -0.98
C ASN A 87 4.72 0.21 -2.47
N GLU A 88 3.45 -0.02 -2.81
CA GLU A 88 2.98 -0.20 -4.21
C GLU A 88 3.43 0.98 -5.10
N ILE A 89 3.50 2.18 -4.52
CA ILE A 89 3.75 3.39 -5.27
C ILE A 89 5.25 3.74 -5.29
N THR A 90 6.11 3.28 -4.37
CA THR A 90 7.58 3.45 -4.49
C THR A 90 8.12 2.90 -5.81
N GLU A 91 7.56 1.80 -6.31
CA GLU A 91 7.96 1.21 -7.61
C GLU A 91 7.80 2.21 -8.77
N VAL A 92 6.76 3.05 -8.76
CA VAL A 92 6.52 4.08 -9.79
C VAL A 92 7.61 5.17 -9.78
N ALA A 93 8.22 5.48 -8.63
CA ALA A 93 9.32 6.44 -8.58
C ALA A 93 10.60 5.91 -9.25
N LEU A 94 10.76 4.59 -9.31
CA LEU A 94 11.92 3.94 -9.93
C LEU A 94 11.87 3.96 -11.47
N GLU A 95 10.69 4.12 -12.09
CA GLU A 95 10.53 4.17 -13.55
C GLU A 95 11.19 5.41 -14.20
N GLY A 96 11.50 6.44 -13.40
CA GLY A 96 12.17 7.65 -13.84
C GLY A 96 13.69 7.66 -13.62
N VAL A 97 14.26 6.60 -13.05
CA VAL A 97 15.66 6.57 -12.61
C VAL A 97 16.60 6.13 -13.72
N GLU A 98 17.58 6.98 -14.02
CA GLU A 98 18.64 6.73 -15.00
C GLU A 98 19.98 6.57 -14.28
N ILE A 99 20.90 5.74 -14.80
CA ILE A 99 22.27 5.66 -14.28
C ILE A 99 23.14 6.63 -15.10
N ALA A 100 23.52 7.75 -14.50
CA ALA A 100 24.28 8.79 -15.19
C ALA A 100 25.78 8.51 -15.26
N LYS A 101 26.33 7.86 -14.22
CA LYS A 101 27.77 7.58 -14.10
C LYS A 101 28.01 6.23 -13.45
N VAL A 102 29.13 5.63 -13.81
CA VAL A 102 29.68 4.42 -13.18
C VAL A 102 31.19 4.62 -13.08
N TYR A 103 31.78 4.14 -11.99
CA TYR A 103 33.22 4.11 -11.79
C TYR A 103 33.62 2.78 -11.15
N GLU A 104 34.76 2.26 -11.57
CA GLU A 104 35.39 1.08 -11.01
C GLU A 104 36.59 1.58 -10.20
N GLY A 105 36.48 1.48 -8.87
CA GLY A 105 37.59 1.74 -7.96
C GLY A 105 38.45 0.50 -7.77
N GLU A 106 39.46 0.60 -6.90
CA GLU A 106 40.40 -0.51 -6.66
C GLU A 106 39.73 -1.75 -6.04
N VAL A 107 38.68 -1.54 -5.23
CA VAL A 107 37.99 -2.61 -4.47
C VAL A 107 36.50 -2.71 -4.82
N ASP A 108 35.87 -1.59 -5.15
CA ASP A 108 34.41 -1.49 -5.33
C ASP A 108 34.03 -0.76 -6.62
N TYR A 109 32.83 -1.06 -7.11
CA TYR A 109 32.17 -0.26 -8.14
C TYR A 109 31.27 0.78 -7.51
N PHE A 110 31.14 1.92 -8.16
CA PHE A 110 30.26 3.02 -7.80
C PHE A 110 29.35 3.34 -8.96
N ALA A 111 28.09 3.66 -8.68
CA ALA A 111 27.14 4.13 -9.68
C ALA A 111 26.34 5.31 -9.15
N MET A 112 26.03 6.26 -10.03
CA MET A 112 25.17 7.40 -9.71
C MET A 112 23.84 7.27 -10.44
N ALA A 113 22.77 7.13 -9.65
CA ALA A 113 21.39 7.19 -10.11
C ALA A 113 20.93 8.65 -10.15
N VAL A 114 20.17 9.02 -11.18
CA VAL A 114 19.62 10.37 -11.36
C VAL A 114 18.15 10.31 -11.76
N ILE A 115 17.37 11.28 -11.30
CA ILE A 115 16.01 11.58 -11.77
C ILE A 115 16.00 13.03 -12.27
N ASP A 116 15.47 13.26 -13.48
CA ASP A 116 15.11 14.60 -13.93
C ASP A 116 13.81 15.05 -13.27
N LYS A 117 13.88 16.12 -12.45
CA LYS A 117 12.75 16.63 -11.67
C LYS A 117 11.58 17.04 -12.55
N ASN A 118 11.84 17.68 -13.69
CA ASN A 118 10.81 18.22 -14.57
C ASN A 118 10.07 17.11 -15.33
N LYS A 119 10.83 16.13 -15.85
CA LYS A 119 10.29 14.95 -16.53
C LYS A 119 9.42 14.13 -15.58
N MET A 120 9.90 13.90 -14.36
CA MET A 120 9.15 13.16 -13.35
C MET A 120 7.93 13.93 -12.85
N ALA A 121 8.05 15.24 -12.57
CA ALA A 121 6.94 16.08 -12.15
C ALA A 121 5.80 16.08 -13.19
N ARG A 122 6.12 16.11 -14.48
CA ARG A 122 5.11 16.03 -15.55
C ARG A 122 4.33 14.72 -15.51
N ARG A 123 5.02 13.58 -15.39
CA ARG A 123 4.39 12.26 -15.29
C ARG A 123 3.53 12.14 -14.04
N LEU A 124 4.01 12.63 -12.90
CA LEU A 124 3.24 12.67 -11.66
C LEU A 124 1.97 13.51 -11.83
N LYS A 125 2.07 14.69 -12.46
CA LYS A 125 0.92 15.57 -12.72
C LYS A 125 -0.11 14.88 -13.61
N GLU A 126 0.31 14.21 -14.69
CA GLU A 126 -0.57 13.44 -15.56
C GLU A 126 -1.30 12.32 -14.80
N SER A 127 -0.62 11.65 -13.88
CA SER A 127 -1.23 10.62 -13.02
C SER A 127 -2.21 11.21 -12.00
N ILE A 128 -1.88 12.36 -11.40
CA ILE A 128 -2.79 13.10 -10.52
C ILE A 128 -4.06 13.51 -11.30
N ASP A 129 -3.90 14.05 -12.51
CA ASP A 129 -5.02 14.50 -13.35
C ASP A 129 -5.98 13.36 -13.72
N LYS A 130 -5.43 12.15 -13.97
CA LYS A 130 -6.25 10.95 -14.19
C LYS A 130 -7.05 10.57 -12.95
N LEU A 131 -6.45 10.64 -11.77
CA LEU A 131 -7.15 10.36 -10.51
C LEU A 131 -8.20 11.44 -10.22
N ASP A 132 -7.88 12.71 -10.42
CA ASP A 132 -8.79 13.83 -10.22
C ASP A 132 -10.02 13.72 -11.12
N ALA A 133 -9.85 13.33 -12.39
CA ALA A 133 -10.97 13.07 -13.30
C ALA A 133 -11.88 11.94 -12.79
N LEU A 134 -11.31 10.85 -12.27
CA LEU A 134 -12.07 9.75 -11.67
C LEU A 134 -12.81 10.19 -10.40
N VAL A 135 -12.16 10.98 -9.54
CA VAL A 135 -12.76 11.54 -8.34
C VAL A 135 -13.98 12.38 -8.69
N LEU A 136 -13.86 13.30 -9.65
CA LEU A 136 -14.97 14.14 -10.11
C LEU A 136 -16.13 13.30 -10.65
N GLN A 137 -15.86 12.29 -11.48
CA GLN A 137 -16.89 11.40 -12.03
C GLN A 137 -17.64 10.60 -10.96
N LEU A 138 -16.97 10.23 -9.87
CA LEU A 138 -17.56 9.47 -8.78
C LEU A 138 -18.27 10.36 -7.76
N PHE A 139 -17.79 11.59 -7.57
CA PHE A 139 -18.30 12.50 -6.53
C PHE A 139 -19.78 12.84 -6.71
N ASP A 140 -20.25 12.87 -7.96
CA ASP A 140 -21.64 13.21 -8.30
C ASP A 140 -22.64 12.05 -8.14
N LYS A 141 -22.15 10.81 -7.91
CA LYS A 141 -23.01 9.61 -7.92
C LYS A 141 -23.82 9.37 -6.64
N ASP A 142 -23.64 10.19 -5.59
CA ASP A 142 -24.34 10.11 -4.29
C ASP A 142 -24.47 8.71 -3.68
N SER A 143 -23.56 7.79 -4.06
CA SER A 143 -23.49 6.43 -3.52
C SER A 143 -22.28 6.31 -2.60
N GLY A 144 -22.45 5.72 -1.43
CA GLY A 144 -21.37 5.44 -0.50
C GLY A 144 -20.37 4.43 -1.05
N GLY A 145 -20.78 3.55 -1.98
CA GLY A 145 -19.87 2.77 -2.81
C GLY A 145 -18.89 3.64 -3.61
N ALA A 146 -19.40 4.67 -4.32
CA ALA A 146 -18.56 5.62 -5.03
C ALA A 146 -17.73 6.48 -4.07
N LEU A 147 -18.30 6.97 -2.96
CA LEU A 147 -17.59 7.80 -1.98
C LEU A 147 -16.44 7.05 -1.29
N THR A 148 -16.62 5.75 -1.02
CA THR A 148 -15.55 4.87 -0.50
C THR A 148 -14.46 4.66 -1.54
N GLN A 149 -14.82 4.52 -2.82
CA GLN A 149 -13.84 4.44 -3.89
C GLN A 149 -13.03 5.75 -4.02
N ILE A 150 -13.68 6.91 -3.89
CA ILE A 150 -13.01 8.21 -3.91
C ILE A 150 -11.99 8.31 -2.76
N GLU A 151 -12.32 7.84 -1.56
CA GLU A 151 -11.39 7.85 -0.43
C GLU A 151 -10.09 7.09 -0.75
N SER A 152 -10.19 5.89 -1.35
CA SER A 152 -9.01 5.14 -1.79
C SER A 152 -8.22 5.86 -2.89
N LEU A 153 -8.92 6.49 -3.84
CA LEU A 153 -8.27 7.29 -4.90
C LEU A 153 -7.58 8.52 -4.31
N TYR A 154 -8.16 9.14 -3.29
CA TYR A 154 -7.62 10.31 -2.61
C TYR A 154 -6.28 9.99 -1.95
N LEU A 155 -6.18 8.85 -1.25
CA LEU A 155 -4.91 8.41 -0.64
C LEU A 155 -3.81 8.21 -1.69
N LYS A 156 -4.13 7.56 -2.81
CA LYS A 156 -3.19 7.38 -3.93
C LYS A 156 -2.78 8.71 -4.53
N ARG A 157 -3.74 9.61 -4.74
CA ARG A 157 -3.54 10.95 -5.29
C ARG A 157 -2.65 11.80 -4.38
N GLU A 158 -2.89 11.75 -3.07
CA GLU A 158 -2.14 12.53 -2.10
C GLU A 158 -0.67 12.09 -2.03
N LEU A 159 -0.40 10.79 -2.09
CA LEU A 159 0.97 10.29 -2.17
C LEU A 159 1.72 10.79 -3.43
N LEU A 160 1.03 10.84 -4.58
CA LEU A 160 1.60 11.42 -5.80
C LEU A 160 1.81 12.93 -5.65
N ASN A 161 0.92 13.63 -4.96
CA ASN A 161 1.01 15.07 -4.74
C ASN A 161 2.19 15.43 -3.84
N GLN A 162 2.47 14.66 -2.79
CA GLN A 162 3.67 14.83 -1.95
C GLN A 162 4.97 14.67 -2.76
N ARG A 163 5.00 13.73 -3.71
CA ARG A 163 6.14 13.56 -4.63
C ARG A 163 6.29 14.73 -5.57
N TYR A 164 5.18 15.19 -6.12
CA TYR A 164 5.14 16.35 -6.98
C TYR A 164 5.67 17.59 -6.22
N HIS A 165 5.24 17.77 -4.98
CA HIS A 165 5.74 18.81 -4.08
C HIS A 165 7.24 18.66 -3.79
N LEU A 166 7.73 17.44 -3.51
CA LEU A 166 9.16 17.20 -3.30
C LEU A 166 10.03 17.63 -4.50
N LEU A 167 9.50 17.48 -5.72
CA LEU A 167 10.22 17.83 -6.95
C LEU A 167 10.10 19.30 -7.34
N THR A 168 8.95 19.92 -7.06
CA THR A 168 8.58 21.25 -7.61
C THR A 168 8.45 22.35 -6.56
N GLY A 169 8.29 21.98 -5.29
CA GLY A 169 7.95 22.89 -4.19
C GLY A 169 6.48 23.31 -4.14
N ILE A 170 5.63 22.79 -5.04
CA ILE A 170 4.22 23.20 -5.19
C ILE A 170 3.31 21.98 -5.07
N TYR A 171 2.15 22.14 -4.45
CA TYR A 171 1.10 21.13 -4.42
C TYR A 171 0.11 21.34 -5.57
N VAL A 172 -0.37 20.24 -6.15
CA VAL A 172 -1.55 20.25 -7.01
C VAL A 172 -2.77 20.46 -6.13
N THR A 173 -3.67 21.36 -6.52
CA THR A 173 -4.91 21.65 -5.80
C THR A 173 -5.90 20.49 -5.90
N ASP A 174 -6.60 20.18 -4.82
CA ASP A 174 -7.62 19.14 -4.83
C ASP A 174 -8.84 19.54 -5.68
N PRO A 175 -9.39 18.63 -6.50
CA PRO A 175 -10.65 18.88 -7.17
C PRO A 175 -11.83 18.85 -6.19
N VAL A 176 -11.68 18.15 -5.07
CA VAL A 176 -12.68 17.99 -4.01
C VAL A 176 -11.98 17.98 -2.66
N ASP A 177 -12.40 18.86 -1.75
CA ASP A 177 -11.91 18.91 -0.37
C ASP A 177 -12.21 17.60 0.39
N TYR A 178 -11.18 17.02 1.03
CA TYR A 178 -11.30 15.74 1.74
C TYR A 178 -12.30 15.78 2.90
N LYS A 179 -12.37 16.89 3.65
CA LYS A 179 -13.34 17.03 4.74
C LYS A 179 -14.77 17.06 4.20
N LYS A 180 -14.99 17.69 3.04
CA LYS A 180 -16.28 17.66 2.33
C LYS A 180 -16.64 16.25 1.87
N LEU A 181 -15.66 15.48 1.36
CA LEU A 181 -15.84 14.08 0.99
C LEU A 181 -16.29 13.24 2.20
N LEU A 182 -15.56 13.31 3.32
CA LEU A 182 -15.89 12.55 4.53
C LEU A 182 -17.30 12.90 5.05
N LYS A 183 -17.63 14.19 5.14
CA LYS A 183 -18.98 14.63 5.53
C LYS A 183 -20.06 14.11 4.59
N LYS A 184 -19.80 14.09 3.28
CA LYS A 184 -20.74 13.55 2.29
C LYS A 184 -20.91 12.04 2.45
N LYS A 185 -19.81 11.31 2.63
CA LYS A 185 -19.79 9.87 2.91
C LYS A 185 -20.61 9.54 4.14
N ASP A 186 -20.35 10.21 5.26
CA ASP A 186 -21.09 10.03 6.50
C ASP A 186 -22.58 10.32 6.31
N ALA A 187 -22.93 11.42 5.63
CA ALA A 187 -24.33 11.77 5.37
C ALA A 187 -25.07 10.72 4.52
N VAL A 188 -24.38 10.05 3.58
CA VAL A 188 -24.97 8.99 2.76
C VAL A 188 -25.07 7.68 3.55
N LEU A 189 -23.96 7.20 4.11
CA LEU A 189 -23.88 5.89 4.76
C LEU A 189 -24.63 5.83 6.09
N SER A 190 -24.70 6.94 6.83
CA SER A 190 -25.40 7.00 8.13
C SER A 190 -26.92 6.87 8.04
N LYS A 191 -27.48 6.90 6.83
CA LYS A 191 -28.90 6.58 6.53
C LYS A 191 -29.18 5.08 6.66
N TYR A 192 -28.15 4.25 6.52
CA TYR A 192 -28.28 2.80 6.56
C TYR A 192 -27.98 2.30 7.97
N LEU A 193 -28.98 1.68 8.60
CA LEU A 193 -28.86 0.97 9.88
C LEU A 193 -28.94 -0.52 9.61
N LEU A 194 -27.82 -1.21 9.78
CA LEU A 194 -27.63 -2.61 9.41
C LEU A 194 -27.85 -3.53 10.61
N ARG A 195 -28.42 -4.71 10.38
CA ARG A 195 -28.31 -5.85 11.30
C ARG A 195 -27.44 -6.93 10.66
N VAL A 196 -26.57 -7.56 11.43
CA VAL A 196 -25.73 -8.67 10.97
C VAL A 196 -26.18 -9.94 11.67
N ASP A 197 -26.66 -10.90 10.89
CA ASP A 197 -27.15 -12.19 11.37
C ASP A 197 -26.31 -13.31 10.73
N ILE A 198 -25.64 -14.12 11.56
CA ILE A 198 -24.73 -15.18 11.11
C ILE A 198 -25.26 -16.54 11.54
N GLU A 199 -25.56 -17.39 10.56
CA GLU A 199 -25.79 -18.81 10.75
C GLU A 199 -24.44 -19.54 10.73
N ASP A 200 -24.06 -20.14 11.85
CA ASP A 200 -22.88 -20.99 11.93
C ASP A 200 -23.26 -22.47 11.74
N LYS A 201 -22.82 -23.06 10.62
CA LYS A 201 -23.01 -24.48 10.31
C LYS A 201 -21.90 -25.37 10.86
N SER A 202 -20.89 -24.77 11.50
CA SER A 202 -19.88 -25.51 12.24
C SER A 202 -20.41 -25.95 13.60
N ARG A 203 -19.94 -27.08 14.12
CA ARG A 203 -20.33 -27.59 15.46
C ARG A 203 -19.65 -26.83 16.61
N THR A 204 -19.05 -25.68 16.31
CA THR A 204 -18.22 -24.88 17.19
C THR A 204 -18.76 -23.47 17.07
N ASP A 205 -19.62 -23.01 17.98
CA ASP A 205 -20.30 -21.71 17.86
C ASP A 205 -19.30 -20.55 17.71
N ASN A 206 -19.02 -20.14 16.47
CA ASN A 206 -18.13 -19.04 16.08
C ASN A 206 -18.93 -17.80 15.64
N SER A 207 -20.27 -17.87 15.73
CA SER A 207 -21.19 -16.87 15.19
C SER A 207 -20.88 -15.46 15.69
N SER A 208 -20.58 -15.31 16.98
CA SER A 208 -20.28 -14.03 17.63
C SER A 208 -18.95 -13.40 17.18
N GLU A 209 -17.91 -14.21 17.02
CA GLU A 209 -16.57 -13.74 16.58
C GLU A 209 -16.62 -13.28 15.13
N ILE A 210 -17.26 -14.07 14.25
CA ILE A 210 -17.44 -13.74 12.84
C ILE A 210 -18.31 -12.50 12.67
N ARG A 211 -19.41 -12.43 13.43
CA ARG A 211 -20.28 -11.26 13.47
C ARG A 211 -19.48 -10.02 13.86
N SER A 212 -18.67 -10.08 14.92
CA SER A 212 -17.85 -8.95 15.37
C SER A 212 -16.89 -8.47 14.28
N ILE A 213 -16.21 -9.39 13.57
CA ILE A 213 -15.33 -9.04 12.43
C ILE A 213 -16.13 -8.30 11.35
N ILE A 214 -17.33 -8.79 11.00
CA ILE A 214 -18.16 -8.15 9.96
C ILE A 214 -18.66 -6.78 10.41
N GLU A 215 -19.15 -6.67 11.64
CA GLU A 215 -19.66 -5.40 12.19
C GLU A 215 -18.55 -4.35 12.24
N GLU A 216 -17.35 -4.70 12.68
CA GLU A 216 -16.18 -3.82 12.69
C GLU A 216 -15.83 -3.32 11.28
N ARG A 217 -15.89 -4.19 10.27
CA ARG A 217 -15.64 -3.83 8.86
C ARG A 217 -16.74 -2.93 8.29
N LEU A 218 -18.00 -3.13 8.68
CA LEU A 218 -19.09 -2.26 8.27
C LEU A 218 -19.00 -0.89 8.94
N ILE A 219 -18.69 -0.85 10.24
CA ILE A 219 -18.52 0.39 11.00
C ILE A 219 -17.35 1.20 10.47
N SER A 220 -16.18 0.59 10.25
CA SER A 220 -15.03 1.25 9.62
C SER A 220 -15.34 1.71 8.18
N GLY A 221 -16.26 1.04 7.48
CA GLY A 221 -16.80 1.48 6.20
C GLY A 221 -17.67 2.74 6.27
N GLY A 222 -18.15 3.13 7.46
CA GLY A 222 -19.03 4.28 7.70
C GLY A 222 -20.51 3.92 7.92
N TYR A 223 -20.85 2.63 7.95
CA TYR A 223 -22.21 2.18 8.20
C TYR A 223 -22.55 2.20 9.70
N LYS A 224 -23.84 2.39 10.02
CA LYS A 224 -24.33 2.16 11.38
C LYS A 224 -24.79 0.72 11.51
N VAL A 225 -24.36 0.06 12.59
CA VAL A 225 -24.79 -1.30 12.92
C VAL A 225 -25.68 -1.27 14.17
N SER A 226 -26.83 -1.92 14.09
CA SER A 226 -27.77 -2.07 15.18
C SER A 226 -27.25 -3.08 16.21
N LYS A 227 -27.26 -2.68 17.48
CA LYS A 227 -26.97 -3.55 18.62
C LYS A 227 -28.22 -4.18 19.23
N LYS A 228 -29.42 -3.76 18.79
CA LYS A 228 -30.70 -4.16 19.39
C LYS A 228 -31.64 -4.73 18.34
N GLU A 229 -32.30 -5.82 18.68
CA GLU A 229 -33.23 -6.53 17.79
C GLU A 229 -34.48 -5.70 17.46
N SER A 230 -34.88 -4.79 18.36
CA SER A 230 -36.06 -3.93 18.21
C SER A 230 -35.84 -2.63 17.43
N GLN A 231 -34.61 -2.32 17.02
CA GLN A 231 -34.35 -1.09 16.25
C GLN A 231 -34.87 -1.23 14.82
N LYS A 232 -35.43 -0.14 14.27
CA LYS A 232 -35.93 -0.09 12.90
C LYS A 232 -34.75 -0.03 11.92
N ILE A 233 -34.30 -1.20 11.50
CA ILE A 233 -33.22 -1.35 10.51
C ILE A 233 -33.68 -1.02 9.09
N THR A 234 -32.72 -0.65 8.25
CA THR A 234 -32.92 -0.44 6.82
C THR A 234 -32.55 -1.68 6.01
N ASN A 235 -31.51 -2.39 6.44
CA ASN A 235 -30.94 -3.52 5.74
C ASN A 235 -30.48 -4.61 6.71
N GLU A 236 -30.42 -5.84 6.20
CA GLU A 236 -29.94 -7.03 6.88
C GLU A 236 -28.75 -7.60 6.11
N ILE A 237 -27.70 -7.98 6.83
CA ILE A 237 -26.56 -8.74 6.33
C ILE A 237 -26.70 -10.15 6.85
N LEU A 238 -27.02 -11.08 5.96
CA LEU A 238 -27.21 -12.49 6.28
C LEU A 238 -25.93 -13.25 5.92
N GLY A 239 -25.35 -13.93 6.90
CA GLY A 239 -24.16 -14.72 6.72
C GLY A 239 -24.38 -16.20 7.00
N VAL A 240 -23.71 -17.05 6.22
CA VAL A 240 -23.59 -18.48 6.48
C VAL A 240 -22.11 -18.82 6.56
N PHE A 241 -21.66 -19.28 7.72
CA PHE A 241 -20.30 -19.73 7.94
C PHE A 241 -20.24 -21.24 8.09
N SER A 242 -19.17 -21.86 7.56
CA SER A 242 -18.84 -23.24 7.86
C SER A 242 -17.34 -23.44 8.05
N ALA A 243 -17.01 -24.42 8.90
CA ALA A 243 -15.66 -24.92 9.09
C ALA A 243 -15.66 -26.44 8.98
N GLU A 244 -15.00 -26.95 7.94
CA GLU A 244 -15.02 -28.38 7.58
C GLU A 244 -13.61 -28.95 7.68
N LYS A 245 -13.45 -30.05 8.42
CA LYS A 245 -12.19 -30.79 8.47
C LYS A 245 -11.99 -31.54 7.16
N LEU A 246 -10.89 -31.27 6.48
CA LEU A 246 -10.48 -31.97 5.27
C LEU A 246 -9.46 -33.06 5.60
N TYR A 247 -9.45 -34.11 4.78
CA TYR A 247 -8.44 -35.16 4.90
C TYR A 247 -7.04 -34.63 4.55
N LEU A 248 -6.06 -34.96 5.39
CA LEU A 248 -4.65 -34.64 5.19
C LEU A 248 -3.78 -35.82 5.63
N LYS A 249 -2.95 -36.35 4.73
CA LYS A 249 -2.06 -37.49 5.01
C LYS A 249 -0.71 -37.03 5.58
N VAL A 250 -0.73 -36.14 6.57
CA VAL A 250 0.47 -35.63 7.23
C VAL A 250 0.27 -35.74 8.73
N SER A 251 1.11 -36.54 9.39
CA SER A 251 1.02 -36.73 10.84
C SER A 251 1.26 -35.42 11.58
N GLY A 252 0.44 -35.15 12.61
CA GLY A 252 0.54 -33.94 13.43
C GLY A 252 -0.04 -32.67 12.81
N PHE A 253 -0.66 -32.76 11.62
CA PHE A 253 -1.35 -31.63 11.00
C PHE A 253 -2.79 -31.99 10.63
N GLU A 254 -3.65 -31.00 10.76
CA GLU A 254 -5.04 -31.03 10.34
C GLU A 254 -5.26 -29.96 9.26
N ARG A 255 -6.10 -30.28 8.28
CA ARG A 255 -6.54 -29.32 7.26
C ARG A 255 -7.99 -28.96 7.52
N TYR A 256 -8.29 -27.66 7.51
CA TYR A 256 -9.65 -27.14 7.60
C TYR A 256 -9.96 -26.24 6.42
N LYS A 257 -11.18 -26.35 5.90
CA LYS A 257 -11.77 -25.42 4.94
C LYS A 257 -12.73 -24.52 5.69
N PHE A 258 -12.52 -23.22 5.59
CA PHE A 258 -13.42 -22.21 6.12
C PHE A 258 -14.16 -21.57 4.96
N THR A 259 -15.48 -21.46 5.07
CA THR A 259 -16.30 -20.76 4.07
C THR A 259 -17.20 -19.74 4.74
N LEU A 260 -17.38 -18.59 4.10
CA LEU A 260 -18.36 -17.58 4.49
C LEU A 260 -19.09 -17.10 3.25
N SER A 261 -20.42 -17.17 3.26
CA SER A 261 -21.28 -16.48 2.29
C SER A 261 -21.98 -15.34 3.01
N LEU A 262 -21.87 -14.11 2.49
CA LEU A 262 -22.64 -12.97 2.98
C LEU A 262 -23.57 -12.47 1.88
N LYS A 263 -24.77 -12.05 2.28
CA LYS A 263 -25.75 -11.40 1.41
C LYS A 263 -26.32 -10.17 2.10
N ALA A 264 -26.46 -9.09 1.35
CA ALA A 264 -27.13 -7.88 1.82
C ALA A 264 -28.57 -7.81 1.29
N LYS A 265 -29.53 -7.62 2.19
CA LYS A 265 -30.95 -7.47 1.86
C LYS A 265 -31.49 -6.16 2.40
N THR A 266 -32.37 -5.52 1.63
CA THR A 266 -33.17 -4.41 2.13
C THR A 266 -34.28 -4.94 3.06
N LYS A 267 -34.89 -4.07 3.86
CA LYS A 267 -36.08 -4.43 4.67
C LYS A 267 -37.24 -5.02 3.84
N LYS A 268 -37.31 -4.71 2.54
CA LYS A 268 -38.32 -5.27 1.62
C LYS A 268 -37.96 -6.66 1.09
N GLY A 269 -36.80 -7.20 1.47
CA GLY A 269 -36.32 -8.52 1.04
C GLY A 269 -35.50 -8.53 -0.25
N ASN A 270 -35.34 -7.40 -0.94
CA ASN A 270 -34.55 -7.32 -2.16
C ASN A 270 -33.06 -7.53 -1.85
N GLU A 271 -32.44 -8.49 -2.54
CA GLU A 271 -31.00 -8.74 -2.47
C GLU A 271 -30.26 -7.64 -3.25
N SER A 272 -29.22 -7.07 -2.62
CA SER A 272 -28.48 -5.91 -3.13
C SER A 272 -27.04 -6.27 -3.53
N GLY A 273 -26.48 -7.32 -2.92
CA GLY A 273 -25.21 -7.92 -3.29
C GLY A 273 -24.86 -9.14 -2.42
N ALA A 274 -23.83 -9.88 -2.85
CA ALA A 274 -23.36 -11.06 -2.16
C ALA A 274 -21.84 -11.21 -2.34
N ILE A 275 -21.18 -11.74 -1.31
CA ILE A 275 -19.77 -12.12 -1.37
C ILE A 275 -19.56 -13.53 -0.82
N TYR A 276 -18.51 -14.18 -1.30
CA TYR A 276 -18.17 -15.55 -0.95
C TYR A 276 -16.67 -15.66 -0.68
N PHE A 277 -16.33 -16.12 0.51
CA PHE A 277 -14.97 -16.38 0.96
C PHE A 277 -14.78 -17.88 1.18
N THR A 278 -13.62 -18.39 0.75
CA THR A 278 -13.18 -19.74 1.06
C THR A 278 -11.67 -19.73 1.28
N THR A 279 -11.20 -20.44 2.29
CA THR A 279 -9.76 -20.68 2.49
C THR A 279 -9.54 -22.05 3.10
N ASP A 280 -8.44 -22.67 2.69
CA ASP A 280 -7.92 -23.88 3.31
C ASP A 280 -6.72 -23.53 4.19
N VAL A 281 -6.66 -24.15 5.37
CA VAL A 281 -5.59 -23.92 6.35
C VAL A 281 -5.09 -25.26 6.86
N ASN A 282 -3.77 -25.48 6.77
CA ASN A 282 -3.08 -26.56 7.46
C ASN A 282 -2.53 -26.02 8.78
N ALA A 283 -2.84 -26.69 9.89
CA ALA A 283 -2.38 -26.29 11.21
C ALA A 283 -2.24 -27.50 12.13
N ARG A 284 -1.69 -27.32 13.35
CA ARG A 284 -1.56 -28.39 14.34
C ARG A 284 -2.90 -28.80 14.97
N GLY A 285 -3.95 -28.00 14.79
CA GLY A 285 -5.29 -28.28 15.28
C GLY A 285 -6.30 -27.19 14.92
N PHE A 286 -7.57 -27.41 15.23
CA PHE A 286 -8.67 -26.50 14.87
C PHE A 286 -8.47 -25.05 15.32
N LYS A 287 -8.05 -24.82 16.58
CA LYS A 287 -7.85 -23.46 17.12
C LYS A 287 -6.86 -22.64 16.26
N GLN A 288 -5.69 -23.22 15.99
CA GLN A 288 -4.68 -22.56 15.16
C GLN A 288 -5.16 -22.37 13.72
N ALA A 289 -5.88 -23.36 13.16
CA ALA A 289 -6.47 -23.23 11.83
C ALA A 289 -7.49 -22.08 11.78
N LYS A 290 -8.33 -21.96 12.82
CA LYS A 290 -9.34 -20.92 12.98
C LYS A 290 -8.70 -19.54 13.05
N ASP A 291 -7.71 -19.35 13.91
CA ASP A 291 -7.05 -18.04 14.07
C ASP A 291 -6.45 -17.55 12.73
N ILE A 292 -5.80 -18.45 11.98
CA ILE A 292 -5.29 -18.15 10.64
C ILE A 292 -6.44 -17.89 9.65
N GLY A 293 -7.49 -18.71 9.68
CA GLY A 293 -8.66 -18.58 8.81
C GLY A 293 -9.41 -17.27 9.01
N LEU A 294 -9.62 -16.85 10.26
CA LEU A 294 -10.27 -15.59 10.61
C LEU A 294 -9.40 -14.38 10.27
N LYS A 295 -8.07 -14.47 10.42
CA LYS A 295 -7.16 -13.42 9.93
C LYS A 295 -7.29 -13.23 8.42
N ARG A 296 -7.34 -14.33 7.64
CA ARG A 296 -7.56 -14.28 6.19
C ARG A 296 -8.95 -13.75 5.83
N LEU A 297 -9.98 -14.13 6.58
CA LEU A 297 -11.33 -13.62 6.40
C LEU A 297 -11.37 -12.10 6.62
N SER A 298 -10.75 -11.61 7.69
CA SER A 298 -10.69 -10.17 8.00
C SER A 298 -10.01 -9.36 6.89
N ALA A 299 -8.90 -9.88 6.34
CA ALA A 299 -8.24 -9.30 5.17
C ALA A 299 -9.17 -9.30 3.93
N TYR A 300 -9.79 -10.44 3.62
CA TYR A 300 -10.73 -10.53 2.51
C TYR A 300 -11.89 -9.54 2.62
N LEU A 301 -12.50 -9.40 3.81
CA LEU A 301 -13.60 -8.47 4.02
C LEU A 301 -13.16 -7.02 3.84
N SER A 302 -11.94 -6.67 4.26
CA SER A 302 -11.40 -5.31 4.07
C SER A 302 -11.39 -4.89 2.59
N GLU A 303 -11.15 -5.83 1.68
CA GLU A 303 -11.12 -5.56 0.24
C GLU A 303 -12.50 -5.69 -0.43
N ASN A 304 -13.35 -6.57 0.09
CA ASN A 304 -14.53 -7.06 -0.63
C ASN A 304 -15.87 -6.66 -0.02
N ILE A 305 -15.94 -6.13 1.21
CA ILE A 305 -17.22 -5.81 1.88
C ILE A 305 -18.07 -4.84 1.07
N LYS A 306 -17.45 -3.93 0.32
CA LYS A 306 -18.13 -2.98 -0.59
C LYS A 306 -18.93 -3.65 -1.71
N LYS A 307 -18.56 -4.89 -2.09
CA LYS A 307 -19.28 -5.67 -3.13
C LYS A 307 -20.65 -6.17 -2.64
N LEU A 308 -20.96 -6.02 -1.35
CA LEU A 308 -22.32 -6.24 -0.84
C LEU A 308 -23.32 -5.20 -1.35
N ASN A 309 -22.85 -4.05 -1.87
CA ASN A 309 -23.68 -3.03 -2.52
C ASN A 309 -24.98 -2.75 -1.72
N ILE A 310 -24.82 -2.41 -0.43
CA ILE A 310 -25.90 -2.33 0.57
C ILE A 310 -26.95 -1.26 0.24
N GLU A 311 -26.61 -0.34 -0.67
CA GLU A 311 -27.32 0.89 -0.98
C GLU A 311 -28.53 0.72 -1.91
#